data_AF-A0A0G0B5D3-F1
#
_entry.id   AF-A0A0G0B5D3-F1
#
_cell.length_a   1.000
_cell.length_b   1.000
_cell.length_c   1.000
_cell.angle_alpha   90.00
_cell.angle_beta   90.00
_cell.angle_gamma   90.00
#
_symmetry.space_group_name_H-M   'P 1'
#
loop_
_entity.id
_entity.type
_entity.pdbx_description
1 polymer ?
#
loop_
_entity_poly.entity_id
_entity_poly.type
_entity_poly.pdbx_seq_one_letter_code
_entity_poly.pdbx_strand_id
1 'polypeptide(L)'
;MNYLNYSAYYIDMLICSRHSTKKRLIQNSSAIVLMKMAHNKKSMKNIKEILNSINIPDPAQKIYMALLENGKATARTLSHRTGITRTSVYDQIKILKTKGLVTERAIEGSTLFEISDARQLSILLNEQADQLHTQQDFLKKNLPLLIDKSQSLQPKVRFFEGEEGVKQLFKDILWHDNITLYLYWPYEQMLDFLGKDFLTWFREKRKARNIPIQTIWGHSNGKIKDNIFIDDGKDVKRRHLIQKNIPSMGYIIYDNKVAFMSSRKESFGFIVESVEFTNLQKMQFDILWNNTKK
;
A
#
# COMPACT_ATOMS: atom_id res chain seq x y z
N MET A 1 11.05 -16.60 -21.67
CA MET A 1 11.62 -16.74 -23.04
C MET A 1 10.83 -15.86 -23.97
N ASN A 2 11.43 -14.77 -24.47
CA ASN A 2 11.10 -14.10 -25.74
C ASN A 2 11.96 -12.82 -25.85
N TYR A 3 13.26 -13.04 -26.07
CA TYR A 3 14.17 -12.03 -26.62
C TYR A 3 14.26 -12.32 -28.11
N LEU A 4 13.43 -11.71 -28.94
CA LEU A 4 13.56 -11.69 -30.41
C LEU A 4 12.49 -10.73 -30.96
N ASN A 5 12.67 -9.42 -30.82
CA ASN A 5 11.88 -8.46 -31.61
C ASN A 5 12.48 -7.05 -31.78
N TYR A 6 13.78 -6.85 -31.50
CA TYR A 6 14.43 -5.55 -31.69
C TYR A 6 15.33 -5.47 -32.95
N SER A 7 15.43 -6.55 -33.73
CA SER A 7 16.33 -6.62 -34.91
C SER A 7 15.74 -6.04 -36.19
N ALA A 8 14.42 -5.84 -36.29
CA ALA A 8 13.77 -5.49 -37.56
C ALA A 8 13.80 -3.98 -37.87
N TYR A 9 13.94 -3.10 -36.86
CA TYR A 9 13.98 -1.65 -37.08
C TYR A 9 15.35 -1.10 -37.50
N TYR A 10 16.39 -1.93 -37.52
CA TYR A 10 17.76 -1.50 -37.81
C TYR A 10 18.19 -1.64 -39.28
N ILE A 11 17.42 -2.33 -40.12
CA ILE A 11 17.84 -2.64 -41.50
C ILE A 11 17.27 -1.65 -42.53
N ASP A 12 16.11 -1.04 -42.28
CA ASP A 12 15.48 -0.12 -43.26
C ASP A 12 16.13 1.27 -43.37
N MET A 13 17.06 1.61 -42.47
CA MET A 13 17.73 2.92 -42.52
C MET A 13 19.01 2.95 -43.38
N LEU A 14 19.41 1.80 -43.97
CA LEU A 14 20.67 1.66 -44.71
C LEU A 14 20.55 1.76 -46.25
N ILE A 15 19.35 1.82 -46.83
CA ILE A 15 19.18 1.74 -48.30
C ILE A 15 18.90 3.09 -48.99
N CYS A 16 18.54 4.16 -48.28
CA CYS A 16 18.23 5.46 -48.92
C CYS A 16 19.18 6.59 -48.54
N SER A 17 20.29 6.74 -49.27
CA SER A 17 20.81 8.03 -49.81
C SER A 17 22.32 8.01 -50.08
N ARG A 18 22.71 7.55 -51.27
CA ARG A 18 23.98 7.96 -51.90
C ARG A 18 23.87 9.40 -52.41
N HIS A 19 23.87 10.40 -51.51
CA HIS A 19 24.22 11.82 -51.77
C HIS A 19 23.89 12.70 -50.55
N SER A 20 24.59 12.51 -49.41
CA SER A 20 24.55 13.42 -48.22
C SER A 20 25.58 13.03 -47.14
N THR A 21 26.70 12.42 -47.52
CA THR A 21 27.45 11.51 -46.64
C THR A 21 28.40 12.16 -45.62
N LYS A 22 28.43 13.48 -45.46
CA LYS A 22 29.22 14.12 -44.37
C LYS A 22 28.37 14.74 -43.26
N LYS A 23 27.27 15.43 -43.57
CA LYS A 23 26.42 16.08 -42.55
C LYS A 23 25.49 15.10 -41.82
N ARG A 24 24.97 14.08 -42.51
CA ARG A 24 24.04 13.08 -41.94
C ARG A 24 24.73 12.07 -40.99
N LEU A 25 25.98 11.70 -41.28
CA LEU A 25 26.80 10.82 -40.44
C LEU A 25 27.24 11.47 -39.12
N ILE A 26 27.45 12.79 -39.11
CA ILE A 26 27.77 13.56 -37.90
C ILE A 26 26.52 13.72 -37.02
N GLN A 27 25.35 14.03 -37.59
CA GLN A 27 24.10 14.14 -36.84
C GLN A 27 23.63 12.80 -36.24
N ASN A 28 23.77 11.69 -36.97
CA ASN A 28 23.43 10.36 -36.43
C ASN A 28 24.41 9.91 -35.33
N SER A 29 25.71 10.23 -35.45
CA SER A 29 26.69 9.98 -34.37
C SER A 29 26.39 10.80 -33.11
N SER A 30 26.03 12.08 -33.25
CA SER A 30 25.66 12.93 -32.11
C SER A 30 24.38 12.45 -31.41
N ALA A 31 23.37 12.01 -32.17
CA ALA A 31 22.12 11.49 -31.61
C ALA A 31 22.33 10.14 -30.88
N ILE A 32 23.16 9.24 -31.41
CA ILE A 32 23.51 7.97 -30.75
C ILE A 32 24.31 8.22 -29.46
N VAL A 33 25.22 9.19 -29.47
CA VAL A 33 25.97 9.60 -28.26
C VAL A 33 25.02 10.18 -27.21
N LEU A 34 24.10 11.06 -27.60
CA LEU A 34 23.09 11.63 -26.71
C LEU A 34 22.17 10.54 -26.13
N MET A 35 21.72 9.57 -26.94
CA MET A 35 20.92 8.44 -26.46
C MET A 35 21.70 7.53 -25.50
N LYS A 36 22.97 7.22 -25.79
CA LYS A 36 23.84 6.45 -24.89
C LYS A 36 24.07 7.21 -23.57
N MET A 37 24.28 8.52 -23.62
CA MET A 37 24.41 9.38 -22.43
C MET A 37 23.12 9.42 -21.60
N ALA A 38 21.95 9.53 -22.26
CA ALA A 38 20.66 9.51 -21.58
C ALA A 38 20.36 8.14 -20.95
N HIS A 39 20.66 7.04 -21.64
CA HIS A 39 20.52 5.69 -21.13
C HIS A 39 21.45 5.44 -19.93
N ASN A 40 22.70 5.87 -20.02
CA ASN A 40 23.67 5.77 -18.94
C ASN A 40 23.21 6.60 -17.72
N LYS A 41 22.76 7.84 -17.93
CA LYS A 41 22.23 8.70 -16.85
C LYS A 41 21.01 8.10 -16.16
N LYS A 42 20.12 7.42 -16.90
CA LYS A 42 18.96 6.69 -16.35
C LYS A 42 19.40 5.47 -15.55
N SER A 43 20.34 4.68 -16.06
CA SER A 43 20.90 3.51 -15.36
C SER A 43 21.58 3.91 -14.05
N MET A 44 22.33 5.02 -14.05
CA MET A 44 23.03 5.52 -12.87
C MET A 44 22.09 6.10 -11.80
N LYS A 45 20.93 6.64 -12.21
CA LYS A 45 19.87 7.03 -11.28
C LYS A 45 19.29 5.80 -10.57
N ASN A 46 19.04 4.72 -11.31
CA ASN A 46 18.52 3.48 -10.74
C ASN A 46 19.48 2.81 -9.75
N ILE A 47 20.80 2.90 -9.97
CA ILE A 47 21.79 2.35 -9.02
C ILE A 47 21.80 3.11 -7.70
N LYS A 48 21.66 4.44 -7.71
CA LYS A 48 21.53 5.22 -6.47
C LYS A 48 20.29 4.83 -5.67
N GLU A 49 19.17 4.59 -6.36
CA GLU A 49 17.94 4.12 -5.72
C GLU A 49 18.16 2.74 -5.05
N ILE A 50 18.88 1.83 -5.71
CA ILE A 50 19.28 0.54 -5.13
C ILE A 50 20.17 0.74 -3.90
N LEU A 51 21.23 1.55 -4.00
CA LEU A 51 22.12 1.81 -2.87
C LEU A 51 21.37 2.42 -1.68
N ASN A 52 20.40 3.30 -1.95
CA ASN A 52 19.55 3.88 -0.94
C ASN A 52 18.63 2.83 -0.30
N SER A 53 18.04 1.91 -1.10
CA SER A 53 17.18 0.86 -0.56
C SER A 53 17.93 -0.06 0.41
N ILE A 54 19.20 -0.38 0.13
CA ILE A 54 20.07 -1.16 1.03
C ILE A 54 20.73 -0.32 2.15
N ASN A 55 20.20 0.87 2.43
CA ASN A 55 20.63 1.77 3.51
C ASN A 55 22.09 2.25 3.43
N ILE A 56 22.61 2.48 2.21
CA ILE A 56 23.90 3.15 2.04
C ILE A 56 23.68 4.67 2.10
N PRO A 57 24.40 5.41 2.97
CA PRO A 57 24.21 6.85 3.11
C PRO A 57 24.73 7.62 1.89
N ASP A 58 24.12 8.77 1.58
CA ASP A 58 24.43 9.61 0.42
C ASP A 58 25.93 9.89 0.18
N PRO A 59 26.74 10.23 1.20
CA PRO A 59 28.18 10.45 0.99
C PRO A 59 28.91 9.18 0.53
N ALA A 60 28.54 8.01 1.06
CA ALA A 60 29.07 6.72 0.61
C ALA A 60 28.59 6.37 -0.80
N GLN A 61 27.34 6.67 -1.15
CA GLN A 61 26.84 6.49 -2.52
C GLN A 61 27.66 7.32 -3.51
N LYS A 62 27.95 8.59 -3.21
CA LYS A 62 28.78 9.45 -4.08
C LYS A 62 30.16 8.85 -4.33
N ILE A 63 30.79 8.29 -3.29
CA ILE A 63 32.10 7.63 -3.41
C ILE A 63 32.00 6.36 -4.26
N TYR A 64 31.00 5.50 -4.00
CA TYR A 64 30.76 4.30 -4.79
C TYR A 64 30.55 4.63 -6.27
N MET A 65 29.71 5.62 -6.58
CA MET A 65 29.47 6.05 -7.96
C MET A 65 30.73 6.63 -8.62
N ALA A 66 31.54 7.41 -7.88
CA ALA A 66 32.80 7.93 -8.40
C ALA A 66 33.80 6.82 -8.75
N LEU A 67 33.85 5.75 -7.94
CA LEU A 67 34.67 4.56 -8.20
C LEU A 67 34.11 3.72 -9.38
N LEU A 68 32.78 3.61 -9.48
CA LEU A 68 32.12 2.90 -10.58
C LEU A 68 32.36 3.58 -11.94
N GLU A 69 32.33 4.92 -11.98
CA GLU A 69 32.51 5.71 -13.20
C GLU A 69 33.97 5.82 -13.63
N ASN A 70 34.89 5.96 -12.68
CA ASN A 70 36.27 6.37 -12.94
C ASN A 70 37.31 5.32 -12.54
N GLY A 71 36.86 4.13 -12.13
CA GLY A 71 37.70 3.05 -11.63
C GLY A 71 38.40 3.37 -10.32
N LYS A 72 39.48 2.65 -10.06
CA LYS A 72 40.26 2.73 -8.82
C LYS A 72 40.78 4.14 -8.52
N ALA A 73 40.76 4.55 -7.26
CA ALA A 73 41.16 5.88 -6.83
C ALA A 73 41.69 5.92 -5.40
N THR A 74 42.55 6.89 -5.10
CA THR A 74 43.01 7.16 -3.72
C THR A 74 41.98 7.99 -2.95
N ALA A 75 42.06 8.01 -1.61
CA ALA A 75 41.22 8.88 -0.79
C ALA A 75 41.33 10.37 -1.17
N ARG A 76 42.53 10.83 -1.58
CA ARG A 76 42.74 12.20 -2.05
C ARG A 76 41.96 12.47 -3.34
N THR A 77 42.04 11.54 -4.30
CA THR A 77 41.32 11.64 -5.58
C THR A 77 39.81 11.59 -5.36
N LEU A 78 39.32 10.70 -4.49
CA LEU A 78 37.90 10.60 -4.16
C LEU A 78 37.37 11.85 -3.48
N SER A 79 38.14 12.43 -2.56
CA SER A 79 37.81 13.70 -1.91
C SER A 79 37.61 14.82 -2.94
N HIS A 80 38.54 14.95 -3.89
CA HIS A 80 38.42 15.94 -4.97
C HIS A 80 37.23 15.67 -5.91
N ARG A 81 36.98 14.42 -6.31
CA ARG A 81 35.89 14.05 -7.23
C ARG A 81 34.50 14.23 -6.62
N THR A 82 34.37 14.02 -5.32
CA THR A 82 33.06 13.98 -4.64
C THR A 82 32.75 15.23 -3.83
N GLY A 83 33.76 16.08 -3.57
CA GLY A 83 33.65 17.23 -2.67
C GLY A 83 33.59 16.85 -1.18
N ILE A 84 33.79 15.58 -0.83
CA ILE A 84 33.77 15.08 0.54
C ILE A 84 35.16 15.25 1.16
N THR A 85 35.24 15.63 2.44
CA THR A 85 36.53 15.80 3.13
C THR A 85 37.29 14.47 3.22
N ARG A 86 38.63 14.51 3.18
CA ARG A 86 39.44 13.27 3.23
C ARG A 86 39.14 12.40 4.45
N THR A 87 38.90 13.01 5.61
CA THR A 87 38.52 12.29 6.84
C THR A 87 37.20 11.54 6.62
N SER A 88 36.17 12.23 6.13
CA SER A 88 34.87 11.61 5.87
C SER A 88 34.92 10.55 4.77
N VAL A 89 35.79 10.70 3.76
CA VAL A 89 36.01 9.66 2.73
C VAL A 89 36.41 8.33 3.37
N TYR A 90 37.31 8.33 4.36
CA TYR A 90 37.68 7.08 5.05
C TYR A 90 36.51 6.48 5.84
N ASP A 91 35.71 7.31 6.52
CA ASP A 91 34.52 6.85 7.24
C ASP A 91 33.50 6.20 6.30
N GLN A 92 33.25 6.82 5.15
CA GLN A 92 32.33 6.29 4.15
C GLN A 92 32.86 5.03 3.45
N ILE A 93 34.16 4.98 3.15
CA ILE A 93 34.79 3.78 2.60
C ILE A 93 34.68 2.62 3.59
N LYS A 94 34.82 2.86 4.89
CA LYS A 94 34.62 1.83 5.92
C LYS A 94 33.22 1.22 5.84
N ILE A 95 32.18 2.04 5.67
CA ILE A 95 30.80 1.57 5.48
C ILE A 95 30.69 0.69 4.22
N LEU A 96 31.22 1.15 3.09
CA LEU A 96 31.20 0.40 1.83
C LEU A 96 31.98 -0.91 1.92
N LYS A 97 33.11 -0.93 2.61
CA LYS A 97 33.92 -2.14 2.86
C LYS A 97 33.18 -3.14 3.73
N THR A 98 32.54 -2.71 4.81
CA THR A 98 31.73 -3.60 5.68
C THR A 98 30.59 -4.27 4.91
N LYS A 99 30.07 -3.59 3.87
CA LYS A 99 29.05 -4.13 2.97
C LYS A 99 29.63 -4.93 1.79
N GLY A 100 30.95 -5.08 1.72
CA GLY A 100 31.65 -5.77 0.64
C GLY A 100 31.63 -5.04 -0.71
N LEU A 101 31.21 -3.77 -0.75
CA LEU A 101 31.02 -3.01 -1.99
C LEU A 101 32.31 -2.37 -2.53
N VAL A 102 33.30 -2.15 -1.66
CA VAL A 102 34.61 -1.59 -2.00
C VAL A 102 35.70 -2.46 -1.38
N THR A 103 36.81 -2.63 -2.09
CA THR A 103 38.06 -3.20 -1.56
C THR A 103 39.16 -2.16 -1.53
N GLU A 104 40.20 -2.43 -0.73
CA GLU A 104 41.40 -1.59 -0.69
C GLU A 104 42.63 -2.41 -1.04
N ARG A 105 43.61 -1.77 -1.69
CA ARG A 105 44.90 -2.35 -2.02
C ARG A 105 46.00 -1.34 -1.74
N ALA A 106 47.03 -1.77 -1.02
CA ALA A 106 48.23 -0.96 -0.80
C ALA A 106 49.17 -1.10 -2.01
N ILE A 107 49.56 0.02 -2.62
CA ILE A 107 50.53 0.08 -3.72
C ILE A 107 51.50 1.23 -3.45
N GLU A 108 52.81 0.93 -3.38
CA GLU A 108 53.90 1.91 -3.31
C GLU A 108 53.70 2.99 -2.21
N GLY A 109 53.24 2.58 -1.03
CA GLY A 109 53.02 3.49 0.10
C GLY A 109 51.69 4.28 0.06
N SER A 110 50.81 3.99 -0.91
CA SER A 110 49.49 4.60 -1.04
C SER A 110 48.36 3.57 -1.07
N THR A 111 47.20 3.90 -0.50
CA THR A 111 46.01 3.03 -0.53
C THR A 111 45.11 3.40 -1.70
N LEU A 112 44.85 2.42 -2.57
CA LEU A 112 43.89 2.50 -3.66
C LEU A 112 42.60 1.79 -3.27
N PHE A 113 41.47 2.40 -3.60
CA PHE A 113 40.14 1.83 -3.39
C PHE A 113 39.52 1.52 -4.75
N GLU A 114 38.84 0.38 -4.84
CA GLU A 114 38.15 -0.05 -6.05
C GLU A 114 36.81 -0.71 -5.72
N ILE A 115 35.86 -0.65 -6.65
CA ILE A 115 34.59 -1.38 -6.52
C ILE A 115 34.91 -2.88 -6.47
N SER A 116 34.30 -3.56 -5.51
CA SER A 116 34.27 -5.03 -5.49
C SER A 116 33.47 -5.57 -6.66
N ASP A 117 33.11 -6.85 -6.63
CA ASP A 117 32.18 -7.39 -7.61
C ASP A 117 30.81 -6.71 -7.55
N ALA A 118 30.32 -6.21 -8.68
CA ALA A 118 28.99 -5.59 -8.78
C ALA A 118 27.86 -6.57 -8.42
N ARG A 119 28.09 -7.89 -8.53
CA ARG A 119 27.16 -8.94 -8.05
C ARG A 119 26.87 -8.81 -6.55
N GLN A 120 27.74 -8.18 -5.78
CA GLN A 120 27.52 -7.92 -4.36
C GLN A 120 26.25 -7.09 -4.09
N LEU A 121 25.88 -6.15 -4.98
CA LEU A 121 24.63 -5.41 -4.84
C LEU A 121 23.40 -6.33 -4.89
N SER A 122 23.43 -7.36 -5.74
CA SER A 122 22.34 -8.33 -5.83
C SER A 122 22.24 -9.21 -4.58
N ILE A 123 23.37 -9.57 -3.97
CA ILE A 123 23.42 -10.34 -2.73
C ILE A 123 22.84 -9.52 -1.58
N LEU A 124 23.26 -8.26 -1.42
CA LEU A 124 22.76 -7.37 -0.36
C LEU A 124 21.26 -7.10 -0.49
N LEU A 125 20.74 -6.97 -1.72
CA LEU A 125 19.30 -6.82 -1.95
C LEU A 125 18.51 -8.05 -1.52
N ASN A 126 19.01 -9.25 -1.84
CA ASN A 126 18.35 -10.50 -1.44
C ASN A 126 18.37 -10.65 0.09
N GLU A 127 19.50 -10.39 0.74
CA GLU A 127 19.60 -10.42 2.20
C GLU A 127 18.61 -9.45 2.87
N GLN A 128 18.43 -8.26 2.31
CA GLN A 128 17.46 -7.30 2.82
C GLN A 128 16.01 -7.78 2.62
N ALA A 129 15.70 -8.37 1.47
CA ALA A 129 14.39 -8.95 1.21
C ALA A 129 14.07 -10.08 2.20
N ASP A 130 15.02 -10.96 2.47
CA ASP A 130 14.88 -12.06 3.43
C ASP A 130 14.67 -11.54 4.87
N GLN A 131 15.40 -10.48 5.25
CA GLN A 131 15.20 -9.81 6.54
C GLN A 131 13.80 -9.20 6.65
N LEU A 132 13.32 -8.53 5.60
CA LEU A 132 11.97 -7.96 5.56
C LEU A 132 10.90 -9.05 5.65
N HIS A 133 11.07 -10.18 4.95
CA HIS A 133 10.17 -11.31 5.06
C HIS A 133 10.13 -11.88 6.48
N THR A 134 11.29 -12.05 7.11
CA THR A 134 11.39 -12.52 8.50
C THR A 134 10.70 -11.56 9.47
N GLN A 135 10.89 -10.25 9.30
CA GLN A 135 10.24 -9.21 10.11
C GLN A 135 8.72 -9.21 9.91
N GLN A 136 8.24 -9.38 8.68
CA GLN A 136 6.82 -9.49 8.39
C GLN A 136 6.20 -10.72 9.06
N ASP A 137 6.87 -11.86 9.02
CA ASP A 137 6.38 -13.08 9.66
C ASP A 137 6.41 -12.98 11.18
N PHE A 138 7.43 -12.34 11.75
CA PHE A 138 7.46 -12.02 13.17
C PHE A 138 6.31 -11.08 13.56
N LEU A 139 6.07 -10.03 12.78
CA LEU A 139 4.96 -9.11 13.02
C LEU A 139 3.62 -9.83 12.93
N LYS A 140 3.37 -10.63 11.88
CA LYS A 140 2.12 -11.41 11.74
C LYS A 140 1.87 -12.32 12.94
N LYS A 141 2.89 -13.01 13.45
CA LYS A 141 2.78 -13.89 14.62
C LYS A 141 2.44 -13.12 15.91
N ASN A 142 2.99 -11.91 16.06
CA ASN A 142 2.85 -11.12 17.29
C ASN A 142 1.75 -10.06 17.23
N LEU A 143 1.20 -9.76 16.04
CA LEU A 143 0.18 -8.74 15.85
C LEU A 143 -1.07 -8.96 16.73
N PRO A 144 -1.60 -10.19 16.89
CA PRO A 144 -2.72 -10.43 17.81
C PRO A 144 -2.40 -10.04 19.26
N LEU A 145 -1.19 -10.36 19.75
CA LEU A 145 -0.74 -10.00 21.10
C LEU A 145 -0.60 -8.48 21.27
N LEU A 146 -0.10 -7.78 20.26
CA LEU A 146 0.01 -6.32 20.28
C LEU A 146 -1.37 -5.66 20.27
N ILE A 147 -2.31 -6.21 19.49
CA ILE A 147 -3.71 -5.77 19.48
C ILE A 147 -4.31 -5.97 20.86
N ASP A 148 -4.19 -7.16 21.45
CA ASP A 148 -4.70 -7.49 22.79
C ASP A 148 -4.14 -6.55 23.87
N LYS A 149 -2.82 -6.30 23.88
CA LYS A 149 -2.22 -5.33 24.81
C LYS A 149 -2.63 -3.88 24.55
N SER A 150 -3.02 -3.54 23.32
CA SER A 150 -3.50 -2.20 22.96
C SER A 150 -5.00 -2.02 23.21
N GLN A 151 -5.74 -3.10 23.48
CA GLN A 151 -7.12 -3.06 23.94
C GLN A 151 -7.13 -2.53 25.38
N SER A 152 -7.10 -1.22 25.49
CA SER A 152 -7.53 -0.52 26.70
C SER A 152 -8.94 -1.00 27.08
N LEU A 153 -9.12 -1.42 28.33
CA LEU A 153 -10.44 -1.69 28.92
C LEU A 153 -11.35 -0.45 28.92
N GLN A 154 -10.84 0.73 28.59
CA GLN A 154 -11.65 1.93 28.50
C GLN A 154 -12.49 1.92 27.21
N PRO A 155 -13.82 2.05 27.33
CA PRO A 155 -14.68 2.16 26.17
C PRO A 155 -14.29 3.40 25.36
N LYS A 156 -14.16 3.23 24.04
CA LYS A 156 -13.87 4.35 23.13
C LYS A 156 -15.12 4.72 22.36
N VAL A 157 -15.42 6.02 22.31
CA VAL A 157 -16.49 6.56 21.47
C VAL A 157 -15.87 7.45 20.41
N ARG A 158 -16.15 7.16 19.13
CA ARG A 158 -15.72 7.98 17.99
C ARG A 158 -16.96 8.56 17.31
N PHE A 159 -17.01 9.87 17.17
CA PHE A 159 -18.09 10.58 16.50
C PHE A 159 -17.71 10.90 15.05
N PHE A 160 -18.69 10.81 14.16
CA PHE A 160 -18.54 11.02 12.73
C PHE A 160 -19.64 11.96 12.25
N GLU A 161 -19.25 13.07 11.64
CA GLU A 161 -20.18 14.09 11.16
C GLU A 161 -20.36 14.02 9.65
N GLY A 162 -21.59 14.24 9.21
CA GLY A 162 -21.96 14.30 7.81
C GLY A 162 -21.92 12.95 7.09
N GLU A 163 -22.24 13.01 5.80
CA GLU A 163 -22.26 11.84 4.93
C GLU A 163 -20.89 11.16 4.83
N GLU A 164 -19.83 11.95 4.62
CA GLU A 164 -18.46 11.43 4.51
C GLU A 164 -17.97 10.82 5.82
N GLY A 165 -18.34 11.37 6.98
CA GLY A 165 -18.04 10.78 8.28
C GLY A 165 -18.66 9.40 8.42
N VAL A 166 -19.95 9.25 8.11
CA VAL A 166 -20.61 7.93 8.16
C VAL A 166 -20.03 6.97 7.13
N LYS A 167 -19.63 7.43 5.93
CA LYS A 167 -18.89 6.57 4.99
C LYS A 167 -17.56 6.08 5.57
N GLN A 168 -16.85 6.89 6.36
CA GLN A 168 -15.66 6.43 7.08
C GLN A 168 -15.98 5.36 8.13
N LEU A 169 -17.10 5.50 8.85
CA LEU A 169 -17.58 4.47 9.77
C LEU A 169 -17.81 3.13 9.04
N PHE A 170 -18.38 3.12 7.84
CA PHE A 170 -18.51 1.90 7.04
C PHE A 170 -17.15 1.35 6.57
N LYS A 171 -16.16 2.22 6.33
CA LYS A 171 -14.79 1.79 6.01
C LYS A 171 -14.10 1.11 7.20
N ASP A 172 -14.40 1.51 8.45
CA ASP A 172 -13.88 0.86 9.67
C ASP A 172 -14.26 -0.62 9.73
N ILE A 173 -15.48 -0.97 9.33
CA ILE A 173 -15.96 -2.37 9.27
C ILE A 173 -15.08 -3.22 8.34
N LEU A 174 -14.54 -2.63 7.26
CA LEU A 174 -13.71 -3.34 6.28
C LEU A 174 -12.26 -3.57 6.76
N TRP A 175 -11.93 -3.20 7.99
CA TRP A 175 -10.64 -3.54 8.62
C TRP A 175 -10.68 -4.94 9.25
N HIS A 176 -11.85 -5.55 9.29
CA HIS A 176 -12.08 -6.88 9.83
C HIS A 176 -12.33 -7.88 8.69
N ASP A 177 -12.00 -9.15 8.92
CA ASP A 177 -12.27 -10.26 8.00
C ASP A 177 -13.03 -11.37 8.76
N ASN A 178 -13.89 -12.12 8.08
CA ASN A 178 -14.59 -13.29 8.62
C ASN A 178 -15.49 -13.02 9.85
N ILE A 179 -16.05 -11.81 9.97
CA ILE A 179 -17.01 -11.45 11.04
C ILE A 179 -18.45 -11.38 10.51
N THR A 180 -19.46 -11.49 11.38
CA THR A 180 -20.86 -11.28 10.99
C THR A 180 -21.34 -9.90 11.46
N LEU A 181 -21.98 -9.14 10.56
CA LEU A 181 -22.63 -7.88 10.89
C LEU A 181 -24.08 -8.13 11.30
N TYR A 182 -24.52 -7.54 12.41
CA TYR A 182 -25.93 -7.51 12.81
C TYR A 182 -26.45 -6.09 12.67
N LEU A 183 -27.34 -5.88 11.70
CA LEU A 183 -27.72 -4.57 11.21
C LEU A 183 -29.21 -4.33 11.40
N TYR A 184 -29.55 -3.19 11.98
CA TYR A 184 -30.88 -2.64 11.93
C TYR A 184 -30.78 -1.22 11.41
N TRP A 185 -31.32 -0.96 10.22
CA TRP A 185 -31.49 0.39 9.69
C TRP A 185 -32.49 0.31 8.54
N PRO A 186 -33.53 1.16 8.47
CA PRO A 186 -34.45 1.13 7.35
C PRO A 186 -33.71 1.34 6.02
N TYR A 187 -33.90 0.39 5.08
CA TYR A 187 -33.16 0.37 3.82
C TYR A 187 -33.30 1.67 3.02
N GLU A 188 -34.50 2.24 2.98
CA GLU A 188 -34.77 3.50 2.29
C GLU A 188 -33.94 4.65 2.87
N GLN A 189 -33.78 4.71 4.20
CA GLN A 189 -32.96 5.74 4.85
C GLN A 189 -31.48 5.52 4.60
N MET A 190 -31.02 4.26 4.63
CA MET A 190 -29.64 3.92 4.30
C MET A 190 -29.30 4.29 2.85
N LEU A 191 -30.20 3.99 1.91
CA LEU A 191 -30.04 4.30 0.50
C LEU A 191 -30.05 5.81 0.25
N ASP A 192 -31.01 6.53 0.86
CA ASP A 192 -31.07 7.98 0.80
C ASP A 192 -29.79 8.61 1.35
N PHE A 193 -29.29 8.11 2.49
CA PHE A 193 -28.13 8.70 3.17
C PHE A 193 -26.81 8.45 2.45
N LEU A 194 -26.52 7.20 2.05
CA LEU A 194 -25.19 6.81 1.56
C LEU A 194 -25.08 6.80 0.03
N GLY A 195 -26.21 6.73 -0.67
CA GLY A 195 -26.26 6.58 -2.11
C GLY A 195 -25.98 5.16 -2.61
N LYS A 196 -26.48 4.87 -3.81
CA LYS A 196 -26.39 3.54 -4.46
C LYS A 196 -24.95 3.11 -4.73
N ASP A 197 -24.10 4.03 -5.19
CA ASP A 197 -22.72 3.72 -5.59
C ASP A 197 -21.86 3.29 -4.39
N PHE A 198 -21.99 4.01 -3.27
CA PHE A 198 -21.24 3.66 -2.05
C PHE A 198 -21.68 2.31 -1.48
N LEU A 199 -22.99 2.06 -1.42
CA LEU A 199 -23.52 0.77 -0.94
C LEU A 199 -23.09 -0.40 -1.83
N THR A 200 -23.01 -0.17 -3.15
CA THR A 200 -22.48 -1.16 -4.11
C THR A 200 -21.00 -1.42 -3.86
N TRP A 201 -20.19 -0.36 -3.72
CA TRP A 201 -18.78 -0.47 -3.37
C TRP A 201 -18.57 -1.24 -2.05
N PHE A 202 -19.35 -0.91 -1.02
CA PHE A 202 -19.27 -1.57 0.28
C PHE A 202 -19.62 -3.06 0.19
N ARG A 203 -20.66 -3.43 -0.57
CA ARG A 203 -21.05 -4.82 -0.82
C ARG A 203 -19.88 -5.63 -1.39
N GLU A 204 -19.23 -5.14 -2.43
CA GLU A 204 -18.11 -5.85 -3.08
C GLU A 204 -16.91 -6.02 -2.13
N LYS A 205 -16.56 -4.97 -1.39
CA LYS A 205 -15.44 -5.02 -0.44
C LYS A 205 -15.71 -5.94 0.76
N ARG A 206 -16.96 -5.98 1.23
CA ARG A 206 -17.41 -6.84 2.33
C ARG A 206 -17.40 -8.31 1.93
N LYS A 207 -17.89 -8.64 0.72
CA LYS A 207 -17.89 -10.00 0.18
C LYS A 207 -16.48 -10.55 0.02
N ALA A 208 -15.54 -9.75 -0.48
CA ALA A 208 -14.13 -10.15 -0.62
C ALA A 208 -13.45 -10.51 0.72
N ARG A 209 -14.04 -10.08 1.85
CA ARG A 209 -13.55 -10.31 3.22
C ARG A 209 -14.37 -11.35 4.00
N ASN A 210 -15.34 -11.99 3.33
CA ASN A 210 -16.23 -12.98 3.95
C ASN A 210 -16.98 -12.45 5.19
N ILE A 211 -17.56 -11.25 5.09
CA ILE A 211 -18.25 -10.59 6.20
C ILE A 211 -19.78 -10.65 6.00
N PRO A 212 -20.52 -11.71 6.38
CA PRO A 212 -21.97 -11.80 6.16
C PRO A 212 -22.79 -10.78 6.97
N ILE A 213 -24.03 -10.52 6.54
CA ILE A 213 -24.99 -9.61 7.20
C ILE A 213 -26.23 -10.36 7.68
N GLN A 214 -26.65 -10.10 8.90
CA GLN A 214 -28.01 -10.37 9.38
C GLN A 214 -28.71 -9.03 9.59
N THR A 215 -29.76 -8.76 8.81
CA THR A 215 -30.42 -7.45 8.82
C THR A 215 -31.92 -7.51 9.10
N ILE A 216 -32.37 -6.60 9.95
CA ILE A 216 -33.78 -6.38 10.25
C ILE A 216 -34.23 -5.10 9.57
N TRP A 217 -35.23 -5.20 8.71
CA TRP A 217 -35.80 -4.07 8.00
C TRP A 217 -37.17 -3.72 8.52
N GLY A 218 -37.48 -2.42 8.50
CA GLY A 218 -38.85 -1.97 8.68
C GLY A 218 -39.77 -2.42 7.55
N HIS A 219 -41.07 -2.41 7.80
CA HIS A 219 -42.04 -2.63 6.74
C HIS A 219 -41.95 -1.45 5.75
N SER A 220 -41.50 -1.72 4.53
CA SER A 220 -41.49 -0.73 3.45
C SER A 220 -42.86 -0.73 2.75
N ASN A 221 -43.40 0.47 2.53
CA ASN A 221 -44.67 0.67 1.81
C ASN A 221 -44.51 0.57 0.28
N GLY A 222 -43.31 0.23 -0.23
CA GLY A 222 -42.99 0.26 -1.65
C GLY A 222 -42.32 -1.01 -2.17
N LYS A 223 -42.63 -1.38 -3.41
CA LYS A 223 -41.86 -2.38 -4.17
C LYS A 223 -40.48 -1.78 -4.47
N ILE A 224 -39.48 -2.08 -3.65
CA ILE A 224 -38.11 -1.68 -3.93
C ILE A 224 -37.62 -2.48 -5.16
N LYS A 225 -37.67 -1.86 -6.33
CA LYS A 225 -37.33 -2.49 -7.63
C LYS A 225 -35.82 -2.76 -7.80
N ASP A 226 -34.98 -1.92 -7.19
CA ASP A 226 -33.52 -1.90 -7.32
C ASP A 226 -32.85 -2.02 -5.93
N ASN A 227 -33.09 -3.10 -5.20
CA ASN A 227 -32.43 -3.27 -3.91
C ASN A 227 -31.11 -4.03 -4.07
N ILE A 228 -30.02 -3.37 -3.66
CA ILE A 228 -28.62 -3.86 -3.74
C ILE A 228 -28.39 -5.10 -2.85
N PHE A 229 -29.36 -5.38 -1.97
CA PHE A 229 -29.47 -6.57 -1.16
C PHE A 229 -30.61 -7.52 -1.63
N ILE A 230 -31.19 -7.36 -2.82
CA ILE A 230 -32.00 -8.37 -3.52
C ILE A 230 -30.99 -9.26 -4.26
N ASP A 231 -30.94 -10.54 -3.90
CA ASP A 231 -30.12 -11.63 -4.48
C ASP A 231 -28.58 -11.57 -4.23
N ASP A 232 -27.87 -12.63 -3.77
CA ASP A 232 -28.12 -14.08 -3.64
C ASP A 232 -27.19 -14.70 -2.56
N GLY A 233 -27.69 -15.67 -1.78
CA GLY A 233 -26.86 -16.66 -1.05
C GLY A 233 -26.73 -16.50 0.48
N LYS A 234 -25.94 -17.41 1.10
CA LYS A 234 -25.68 -17.52 2.56
C LYS A 234 -25.18 -16.22 3.24
N ASP A 235 -24.80 -15.21 2.45
CA ASP A 235 -24.11 -13.98 2.85
C ASP A 235 -25.03 -12.92 3.50
N VAL A 236 -26.32 -12.84 3.14
CA VAL A 236 -27.26 -11.89 3.75
C VAL A 236 -28.53 -12.59 4.20
N LYS A 237 -28.81 -12.56 5.51
CA LYS A 237 -30.09 -12.99 6.09
C LYS A 237 -30.92 -11.76 6.39
N ARG A 238 -32.16 -11.73 5.91
CA ARG A 238 -33.10 -10.64 6.15
C ARG A 238 -34.29 -11.10 6.98
N ARG A 239 -34.79 -10.20 7.83
CA ARG A 239 -36.10 -10.30 8.45
C ARG A 239 -36.80 -8.95 8.45
N HIS A 240 -38.12 -8.97 8.60
CA HIS A 240 -38.99 -7.80 8.53
C HIS A 240 -39.73 -7.57 9.84
N LEU A 241 -39.67 -6.33 10.34
CA LEU A 241 -40.50 -5.86 11.45
C LEU A 241 -41.94 -5.68 10.98
N ILE A 242 -42.87 -6.04 11.86
CA ILE A 242 -44.32 -5.90 11.65
C ILE A 242 -44.80 -4.48 11.99
N GLN A 243 -44.01 -3.74 12.77
CA GLN A 243 -44.37 -2.41 13.29
C GLN A 243 -44.26 -1.31 12.23
N LYS A 244 -45.19 -0.34 12.25
CA LYS A 244 -45.24 0.78 11.30
C LYS A 244 -44.45 2.03 11.73
N ASN A 245 -44.22 2.20 13.04
CA ASN A 245 -43.49 3.33 13.60
C ASN A 245 -42.10 2.88 14.05
N ILE A 246 -41.14 3.08 13.18
CA ILE A 246 -39.78 2.57 13.32
C ILE A 246 -38.83 3.77 13.42
N PRO A 247 -37.92 3.82 14.41
CA PRO A 247 -36.90 4.84 14.50
C PRO A 247 -36.10 5.01 13.20
N SER A 248 -35.74 6.26 12.92
CA SER A 248 -34.93 6.61 11.75
C SER A 248 -33.45 6.29 11.90
N MET A 249 -32.99 6.24 13.16
CA MET A 249 -31.63 5.84 13.49
C MET A 249 -31.47 4.32 13.31
N GLY A 250 -30.32 3.91 12.81
CA GLY A 250 -29.92 2.52 12.73
C GLY A 250 -28.65 2.22 13.52
N TYR A 251 -28.34 0.94 13.65
CA TYR A 251 -27.09 0.46 14.20
C TYR A 251 -26.54 -0.75 13.44
N ILE A 252 -25.22 -0.94 13.53
CA ILE A 252 -24.49 -2.12 13.07
C ILE A 252 -23.63 -2.62 14.22
N ILE A 253 -23.84 -3.87 14.62
CA ILE A 253 -23.00 -4.58 15.58
C ILE A 253 -21.97 -5.40 14.81
N TYR A 254 -20.70 -5.26 15.17
CA TYR A 254 -19.58 -5.98 14.55
C TYR A 254 -18.40 -6.06 15.51
N ASP A 255 -17.74 -7.22 15.57
CA ASP A 255 -16.64 -7.46 16.52
C ASP A 255 -16.99 -7.01 17.96
N ASN A 256 -16.17 -6.17 18.60
CA ASN A 256 -16.43 -5.53 19.90
C ASN A 256 -17.01 -4.10 19.79
N LYS A 257 -17.61 -3.76 18.65
CA LYS A 257 -18.07 -2.42 18.31
C LYS A 257 -19.55 -2.39 17.94
N VAL A 258 -20.19 -1.27 18.29
CA VAL A 258 -21.52 -0.92 17.80
C VAL A 258 -21.44 0.45 17.14
N ALA A 259 -21.73 0.49 15.85
CA ALA A 259 -21.92 1.71 15.10
C ALA A 259 -23.39 2.13 15.16
N PHE A 260 -23.67 3.40 15.42
CA PHE A 260 -24.97 4.01 15.24
C PHE A 260 -24.92 5.03 14.12
N MET A 261 -25.99 5.14 13.35
CA MET A 261 -26.11 6.08 12.23
C MET A 261 -27.48 6.74 12.30
N SER A 262 -27.48 8.06 12.32
CA SER A 262 -28.70 8.86 12.24
C SER A 262 -29.21 8.97 10.80
N SER A 263 -30.40 9.54 10.65
CA SER A 263 -30.97 9.87 9.34
C SER A 263 -30.30 11.10 8.73
N ARG A 264 -30.61 11.40 7.46
CA ARG A 264 -30.13 12.58 6.75
C ARG A 264 -30.47 13.91 7.46
N LYS A 265 -31.51 13.93 8.29
CA LYS A 265 -31.92 15.10 9.07
C LYS A 265 -30.86 15.53 10.10
N GLU A 266 -30.23 14.58 10.78
CA GLU A 266 -29.23 14.87 11.82
C GLU A 266 -27.80 14.64 11.33
N SER A 267 -27.61 13.76 10.34
CA SER A 267 -26.37 13.59 9.59
C SER A 267 -25.12 13.36 10.43
N PHE A 268 -25.20 12.38 11.32
CA PHE A 268 -24.06 11.90 12.09
C PHE A 268 -24.10 10.38 12.32
N GLY A 269 -22.97 9.83 12.72
CA GLY A 269 -22.87 8.49 13.28
C GLY A 269 -21.81 8.44 14.38
N PHE A 270 -21.80 7.36 15.14
CA PHE A 270 -20.75 7.13 16.13
C PHE A 270 -20.47 5.64 16.30
N ILE A 271 -19.25 5.31 16.71
CA ILE A 271 -18.84 3.95 17.06
C ILE A 271 -18.55 3.91 18.55
N VAL A 272 -19.18 2.97 19.25
CA VAL A 272 -18.83 2.60 20.62
C VAL A 272 -18.05 1.29 20.56
N GLU A 273 -16.79 1.31 20.98
CA GLU A 273 -15.95 0.12 21.15
C GLU A 273 -16.01 -0.32 22.61
N SER A 274 -16.75 -1.38 22.89
CA SER A 274 -16.95 -1.94 24.23
C SER A 274 -17.59 -3.33 24.13
N VAL A 275 -16.96 -4.32 24.78
CA VAL A 275 -17.47 -5.70 24.82
C VAL A 275 -18.82 -5.76 25.55
N GLU A 276 -18.96 -5.09 26.69
CA GLU A 276 -20.21 -5.08 27.45
C GLU A 276 -21.35 -4.43 26.68
N PHE A 277 -21.10 -3.29 26.04
CA PHE A 277 -22.10 -2.61 25.24
C PHE A 277 -22.50 -3.42 24.02
N THR A 278 -21.53 -4.05 23.35
CA THR A 278 -21.78 -4.95 22.21
C THR A 278 -22.65 -6.13 22.63
N ASN A 279 -22.37 -6.77 23.77
CA ASN A 279 -23.16 -7.89 24.28
C ASN A 279 -24.60 -7.48 24.60
N LEU A 280 -24.78 -6.31 25.23
CA LEU A 280 -26.11 -5.76 25.51
C LEU A 280 -26.90 -5.49 24.23
N GLN A 281 -26.29 -4.82 23.25
CA GLN A 281 -26.92 -4.52 21.96
C GLN A 281 -27.21 -5.80 21.18
N LYS A 282 -26.34 -6.81 21.26
CA LYS A 282 -26.55 -8.11 20.63
C LYS A 282 -27.76 -8.83 21.19
N MET A 283 -27.91 -8.83 22.51
CA MET A 283 -29.11 -9.36 23.18
C MET A 283 -30.39 -8.68 22.67
N GLN A 284 -30.39 -7.34 22.58
CA GLN A 284 -31.52 -6.57 22.06
C GLN A 284 -31.82 -6.91 20.58
N PHE A 285 -30.79 -7.01 19.74
CA PHE A 285 -30.92 -7.45 18.36
C PHE A 285 -31.54 -8.85 18.27
N ASP A 286 -31.11 -9.81 19.10
CA ASP A 286 -31.61 -11.18 19.05
C ASP A 286 -33.08 -11.29 19.46
N ILE A 287 -33.51 -10.49 20.44
CA ILE A 287 -34.93 -10.37 20.80
C ILE A 287 -35.73 -9.84 19.61
N LEU A 288 -35.27 -8.76 18.96
CA LEU A 288 -35.94 -8.22 17.77
C LEU A 288 -35.95 -9.25 16.62
N TRP A 289 -34.82 -9.91 16.38
CA TRP A 289 -34.67 -10.92 15.34
C TRP A 289 -35.67 -12.07 15.51
N ASN A 290 -35.86 -12.55 16.74
CA ASN A 290 -36.80 -13.64 17.02
C ASN A 290 -38.27 -13.22 16.91
N ASN A 291 -38.57 -11.93 17.05
CA ASN A 291 -39.92 -11.36 16.92
C ASN A 291 -40.23 -10.80 15.52
N THR A 292 -39.37 -11.04 14.53
CA THR A 292 -39.55 -10.59 13.14
C THR A 292 -39.90 -11.74 12.22
N LYS A 293 -40.59 -11.43 11.11
CA LYS A 293 -40.93 -12.43 10.08
C LYS A 293 -39.78 -12.56 9.09
N LYS A 294 -39.60 -13.77 8.53
CA LYS A 294 -38.69 -13.98 7.41
C LYS A 294 -39.13 -13.18 6.20
#